data_AF-D8UHR2-F1
#
_entry.id   AF-D8UHR2-F1
#
_cell.length_a   1.000
_cell.length_b   1.000
_cell.length_c   1.000
_cell.angle_alpha   90.00
_cell.angle_beta   90.00
_cell.angle_gamma   90.00
#
_symmetry.space_group_name_H-M   'P 1'
#
loop_
_entity.id
_entity.type
_entity.pdbx_description
1 polymer ?
#
loop_
_entity_poly.entity_id
_entity_poly.type
_entity_poly.pdbx_seq_one_letter_code
_entity_poly.pdbx_strand_id
1 'polypeptide(L)'
;MAIQGMTPLVLNTSPPPHAKKMYKLVALVDGVATSVFDGTTQYHPFVTVYQDAKPDHQGGLYVYPTMENCLRTNMRHFPGSSQLGNMQKAIAVVLAWNDGVMELPVMYGAKRAYSYVQLLDLLPMPPTFGLLNPTPYQMPTSGQRSLQQRSITRAQARTLQLEVEVQDMERRLEFARLVLGLSANSRG
;
A
#
# COMPACT_ATOMS: atom_id res chain seq x y z
N MET A 1 8.97 4.28 24.36
CA MET A 1 8.92 5.74 24.25
C MET A 1 8.16 6.08 22.99
N ALA A 2 7.00 6.73 23.10
CA ALA A 2 6.30 7.28 21.94
C ALA A 2 7.05 8.56 21.52
N ILE A 3 7.45 8.62 20.25
CA ILE A 3 8.13 9.79 19.70
C ILE A 3 7.06 10.85 19.49
N GLN A 4 6.94 11.79 20.43
CA GLN A 4 6.18 13.01 20.22
C GLN A 4 6.83 13.78 19.07
N GLY A 5 6.09 14.07 17.99
CA GLY A 5 6.34 15.34 17.29
C GLY A 5 6.11 15.45 15.80
N MET A 6 5.82 14.39 15.02
CA MET A 6 5.52 14.60 13.59
C MET A 6 4.34 13.74 13.14
N THR A 7 3.15 14.36 13.15
CA THR A 7 1.95 13.84 12.50
C THR A 7 2.22 13.67 11.02
N PRO A 8 2.03 12.47 10.45
CA PRO A 8 2.20 12.29 9.01
C PRO A 8 1.24 13.18 8.23
N LEU A 9 1.74 13.77 7.15
CA LEU A 9 0.97 14.63 6.28
C LEU A 9 0.33 13.79 5.17
N VAL A 10 -0.89 14.17 4.79
CA VAL A 10 -1.57 13.61 3.62
C VAL A 10 -1.32 14.52 2.43
N LEU A 11 -0.71 13.99 1.37
CA LEU A 11 -0.32 14.74 0.18
C LEU A 11 -1.05 14.23 -1.06
N ASN A 12 -1.36 15.16 -1.98
CA ASN A 12 -1.87 14.85 -3.31
C ASN A 12 -0.73 14.72 -4.33
N THR A 13 0.27 13.89 -4.01
CA THR A 13 1.44 13.66 -4.86
C THR A 13 1.41 12.26 -5.43
N SER A 14 1.56 12.14 -6.74
CA SER A 14 1.67 10.85 -7.42
C SER A 14 3.04 10.20 -7.16
N PRO A 15 3.11 8.87 -7.01
CA PRO A 15 4.38 8.17 -6.84
C PRO A 15 5.30 8.37 -8.05
N PRO A 16 6.60 8.64 -7.85
CA PRO A 16 7.55 8.78 -8.94
C PRO A 16 7.96 7.42 -9.53
N PRO A 17 8.59 7.38 -10.72
CA PRO A 17 9.01 6.12 -11.36
C PRO A 17 9.97 5.26 -10.55
N HIS A 18 10.77 5.85 -9.64
CA HIS A 18 11.69 5.11 -8.79
C HIS A 18 11.06 4.52 -7.53
N ALA A 19 9.77 4.80 -7.29
CA ALA A 19 9.05 4.25 -6.14
C ALA A 19 9.09 2.71 -6.15
N LYS A 20 9.24 2.12 -4.97
CA LYS A 20 9.42 0.68 -4.82
C LYS A 20 8.18 0.06 -4.19
N LYS A 21 7.74 -1.07 -4.74
CA LYS A 21 6.71 -1.90 -4.12
C LYS A 21 7.25 -2.50 -2.82
N MET A 22 6.52 -2.28 -1.73
CA MET A 22 6.87 -2.71 -0.37
C MET A 22 5.63 -3.22 0.36
N TYR A 23 5.84 -3.75 1.56
CA TYR A 23 4.79 -4.32 2.41
C TYR A 23 4.80 -3.68 3.79
N LYS A 24 3.63 -3.43 4.36
CA LYS A 24 3.49 -2.89 5.71
C LYS A 24 2.39 -3.63 6.46
N LEU A 25 2.64 -3.97 7.72
CA LEU A 25 1.58 -4.49 8.59
C LEU A 25 0.72 -3.33 9.09
N VAL A 26 -0.59 -3.48 8.97
CA VAL A 26 -1.57 -2.51 9.43
C VAL A 26 -2.63 -3.19 10.30
N ALA A 27 -3.22 -2.44 11.22
CA ALA A 27 -4.46 -2.80 11.88
C ALA A 27 -5.63 -2.18 11.10
N LEU A 28 -6.77 -2.86 11.03
CA LEU A 28 -8.00 -2.31 10.50
C LEU A 28 -8.79 -1.71 11.67
N VAL A 29 -8.80 -0.39 11.76
CA VAL A 29 -9.58 0.37 12.75
C VAL A 29 -10.76 0.97 12.00
N ASP A 30 -11.99 0.54 12.32
CA ASP A 30 -13.22 0.93 11.60
C ASP A 30 -13.13 0.71 10.08
N GLY A 31 -12.40 -0.33 9.67
CA GLY A 31 -12.16 -0.66 8.26
C GLY A 31 -11.07 0.16 7.58
N VAL A 32 -10.40 1.07 8.29
CA VAL A 32 -9.29 1.88 7.78
C VAL A 32 -7.95 1.27 8.17
N ALA A 33 -7.06 1.14 7.19
CA ALA A 33 -5.70 0.65 7.41
C ALA A 33 -4.91 1.66 8.25
N THR A 34 -4.54 1.27 9.47
CA THR A 34 -3.87 2.12 10.45
C THR A 34 -2.52 1.51 10.83
N SER A 35 -1.49 2.35 10.93
CA SER A 35 -0.15 1.97 11.35
C SER A 35 -0.20 1.29 12.71
N VAL A 36 0.35 0.09 12.78
CA VAL A 36 0.43 -0.64 14.04
C VAL A 36 1.48 -0.11 15.01
N PHE A 37 2.38 0.74 14.54
CA PHE A 37 3.50 1.26 15.31
C PHE A 37 3.10 2.47 16.15
N ASP A 38 2.42 3.44 15.54
CA ASP A 38 1.97 4.68 16.19
C ASP A 38 0.48 4.63 16.58
N GLY A 39 -0.31 3.77 15.93
CA GLY A 39 -1.75 3.64 16.14
C GLY A 39 -2.61 4.80 15.65
N THR A 40 -2.02 5.79 14.99
CA THR A 40 -2.69 7.03 14.57
C THR A 40 -2.61 7.26 13.06
N THR A 41 -1.55 6.80 12.41
CA THR A 41 -1.32 7.04 10.98
C THR A 41 -2.24 6.18 10.13
N GLN A 42 -3.16 6.80 9.40
CA GLN A 42 -4.10 6.11 8.53
C GLN A 42 -3.62 6.11 7.08
N TYR A 43 -3.89 5.03 6.38
CA TYR A 43 -3.55 4.82 4.97
C TYR A 43 -4.84 4.63 4.18
N HIS A 44 -5.12 5.57 3.28
CA HIS A 44 -6.22 5.47 2.34
C HIS A 44 -5.70 5.03 0.96
N PRO A 45 -6.47 4.22 0.21
CA PRO A 45 -6.07 3.80 -1.13
C PRO A 45 -5.73 4.98 -2.03
N PHE A 46 -4.59 4.92 -2.71
CA PHE A 46 -4.08 5.94 -3.64
C PHE A 46 -3.81 7.32 -3.03
N VAL A 47 -3.79 7.42 -1.70
CA VAL A 47 -3.41 8.63 -0.97
C VAL A 47 -1.99 8.49 -0.47
N THR A 48 -1.17 9.51 -0.73
CA THR A 48 0.23 9.54 -0.30
C THR A 48 0.32 10.10 1.11
N VAL A 49 0.95 9.33 1.98
CA VAL A 49 1.31 9.74 3.34
C VAL A 49 2.79 10.12 3.35
N TYR A 50 3.12 11.22 4.01
CA TYR A 50 4.48 11.73 4.15
C TYR A 50 4.87 11.87 5.62
N GLN A 51 6.08 11.39 5.93
CA GLN A 51 6.77 11.67 7.18
C GLN A 51 8.27 11.53 6.94
N ASP A 52 9.03 12.61 7.12
CA ASP A 52 10.46 12.64 6.83
C ASP A 52 11.23 11.47 7.48
N ALA A 53 11.96 10.71 6.67
CA ALA A 53 12.70 9.54 7.12
C ALA A 53 14.04 9.96 7.74
N LYS A 54 14.14 9.79 9.06
CA LYS A 54 15.34 10.14 9.83
C LYS A 54 15.99 8.91 10.49
N PRO A 55 17.31 8.97 10.74
CA PRO A 55 18.00 8.02 11.62
C PRO A 55 17.39 7.94 13.02
N ASP A 56 17.83 6.95 13.80
CA ASP A 56 17.49 6.79 15.23
C ASP A 56 15.99 6.78 15.53
N HIS A 57 15.20 6.25 14.59
CA HIS A 57 13.75 6.17 14.65
C HIS A 57 13.01 7.52 14.70
N GLN A 58 13.67 8.65 14.42
CA GLN A 58 13.08 9.99 14.56
C GLN A 58 12.07 10.38 13.46
N GLY A 59 11.61 9.41 12.67
CA GLY A 59 10.65 9.60 11.59
C GLY A 59 10.62 8.44 10.61
N GLY A 60 9.99 8.69 9.47
CA GLY A 60 9.87 7.77 8.36
C GLY A 60 8.75 6.75 8.51
N LEU A 61 8.22 6.33 7.37
CA LEU A 61 7.17 5.36 7.27
C LEU A 61 7.80 3.97 7.09
N TYR A 62 7.73 3.15 8.14
CA TYR A 62 8.32 1.82 8.12
C TYR A 62 7.57 0.85 7.22
N VAL A 63 8.33 0.19 6.35
CA VAL A 63 7.89 -0.83 5.38
C VAL A 63 8.95 -1.94 5.26
N TYR A 64 8.59 -3.02 4.57
CA TYR A 64 9.42 -4.20 4.36
C TYR A 64 9.50 -4.57 2.87
N PRO A 65 10.66 -5.06 2.39
CA PRO A 65 10.83 -5.44 0.99
C PRO A 65 10.06 -6.69 0.60
N THR A 66 9.74 -7.56 1.57
CA THR A 66 9.00 -8.80 1.33
C THR A 66 7.88 -8.96 2.36
N MET A 67 6.82 -9.65 1.96
CA MET A 67 5.71 -10.00 2.84
C MET A 67 6.18 -10.86 4.02
N GLU A 68 7.13 -11.78 3.79
CA GLU A 68 7.68 -12.63 4.84
C GLU A 68 8.40 -11.83 5.94
N ASN A 69 9.20 -10.82 5.57
CA ASN A 69 9.88 -9.95 6.53
C ASN A 69 8.87 -9.16 7.38
N CYS A 70 7.78 -8.70 6.76
CA CYS A 70 6.68 -8.01 7.43
C CYS A 70 6.03 -8.92 8.50
N LEU A 71 5.69 -10.15 8.12
CA LEU A 71 5.06 -11.14 9.01
C LEU A 71 5.99 -11.58 10.14
N ARG A 72 7.26 -11.88 9.83
CA ARG A 72 8.25 -12.30 10.82
C ARG A 72 8.51 -11.21 11.87
N THR A 73 8.53 -9.95 11.45
CA THR A 73 8.75 -8.82 12.37
C THR A 73 7.58 -8.65 13.33
N ASN A 74 6.35 -8.84 12.85
CA ASN A 74 5.15 -8.83 13.70
C ASN A 74 5.24 -9.83 14.86
N MET A 75 5.69 -11.06 14.57
CA MET A 75 5.81 -12.09 15.61
C MET A 75 6.80 -11.74 16.72
N ARG A 76 7.85 -10.96 16.41
CA ARG A 76 8.97 -10.70 17.33
C ARG A 76 8.85 -9.39 18.09
N HIS A 77 8.28 -8.37 17.47
CA HIS A 77 8.42 -6.98 17.92
C HIS A 77 7.09 -6.27 18.13
N PHE A 78 5.95 -6.94 17.95
CA PHE A 78 4.67 -6.32 18.29
C PHE A 78 4.60 -6.10 19.80
N PRO A 79 4.40 -4.87 20.28
CA PRO A 79 4.24 -4.64 21.71
C PRO A 79 2.95 -5.35 22.14
N GLY A 80 3.04 -6.36 23.00
CA GLY A 80 1.87 -7.07 23.54
C GLY A 80 0.91 -6.14 24.31
N SER A 81 1.39 -4.96 24.72
CA SER A 81 0.62 -3.89 25.36
C SER A 81 -0.03 -2.89 24.40
N SER A 82 0.18 -3.02 23.08
CA SER A 82 -0.44 -2.13 22.10
C SER A 82 -1.96 -2.35 22.10
N GLN A 83 -2.74 -1.28 22.24
CA GLN A 83 -4.21 -1.32 22.12
C GLN A 83 -4.67 -1.89 20.78
N LEU A 84 -3.81 -1.87 19.77
CA LEU A 84 -4.07 -2.46 18.47
C LEU A 84 -3.79 -3.96 18.40
N GLY A 85 -3.22 -4.59 19.43
CA GLY A 85 -2.85 -6.01 19.43
C GLY A 85 -4.01 -6.94 19.06
N ASN A 86 -5.20 -6.63 19.53
CA ASN A 86 -6.42 -7.42 19.29
C ASN A 86 -7.19 -7.01 18.03
N MET A 87 -6.76 -5.93 17.35
CA MET A 87 -7.44 -5.49 16.12
C MET A 87 -7.13 -6.42 14.97
N GLN A 88 -8.10 -6.58 14.07
CA GLN A 88 -7.91 -7.31 12.82
C GLN A 88 -6.70 -6.74 12.07
N LYS A 89 -5.79 -7.61 11.64
CA LYS A 89 -4.59 -7.22 10.89
C LYS A 89 -4.77 -7.44 9.41
N ALA A 90 -4.03 -6.68 8.62
CA ALA A 90 -3.90 -6.85 7.18
C ALA A 90 -2.47 -6.49 6.75
N ILE A 91 -2.12 -6.86 5.52
CA ILE A 91 -0.85 -6.51 4.89
C ILE A 91 -1.14 -5.47 3.82
N ALA A 92 -0.70 -4.24 4.05
CA ALA A 92 -0.72 -3.19 3.06
C ALA A 92 0.38 -3.42 2.03
N VAL A 93 -0.01 -3.45 0.76
CA VAL A 93 0.88 -3.35 -0.40
C VAL A 93 1.00 -1.88 -0.74
N VAL A 94 2.22 -1.36 -0.74
CA VAL A 94 2.46 0.07 -0.88
C VAL A 94 3.52 0.38 -1.91
N LEU A 95 3.50 1.59 -2.44
CA LEU A 95 4.66 2.22 -3.07
C LEU A 95 5.35 3.09 -2.02
N ALA A 96 6.67 2.98 -1.92
CA ALA A 96 7.48 3.76 -1.00
C ALA A 96 8.67 4.42 -1.72
N TRP A 97 8.97 5.68 -1.40
CA TRP A 97 10.06 6.44 -1.99
C TRP A 97 10.54 7.57 -1.08
N ASN A 98 11.69 8.13 -1.44
CA ASN A 98 12.21 9.41 -0.95
C ASN A 98 12.23 10.40 -2.12
N ASP A 99 12.32 11.70 -1.83
CA ASP A 99 12.31 12.74 -2.87
C ASP A 99 13.48 12.59 -3.84
N GLY A 100 14.68 12.31 -3.33
CA GLY A 100 15.84 12.04 -4.16
C GLY A 100 15.81 10.66 -4.81
N VAL A 101 16.02 10.56 -6.12
CA VAL A 101 16.16 9.28 -6.85
C VAL A 101 17.28 8.41 -6.27
N MET A 102 18.35 9.04 -5.79
CA MET A 102 19.53 8.38 -5.19
C MET A 102 19.44 8.26 -3.67
N GLU A 103 18.37 8.77 -3.06
CA GLU A 103 18.23 8.78 -1.61
C GLU A 103 17.74 7.42 -1.13
N LEU A 104 18.66 6.69 -0.48
CA LEU A 104 18.37 5.37 0.07
C LEU A 104 17.46 5.48 1.31
N PRO A 105 16.60 4.49 1.57
CA PRO A 105 15.83 4.47 2.82
C PRO A 105 16.76 4.32 4.02
N VAL A 106 16.30 4.79 5.17
CA VAL A 106 16.96 4.49 6.44
C VAL A 106 16.73 3.02 6.80
N MET A 107 17.81 2.30 7.08
CA MET A 107 17.80 0.84 7.25
C MET A 107 17.85 0.44 8.73
N TYR A 108 16.95 -0.47 9.12
CA TYR A 108 16.88 -1.04 10.46
C TYR A 108 16.76 -2.57 10.34
N GLY A 109 17.84 -3.22 9.93
CA GLY A 109 17.83 -4.62 9.52
C GLY A 109 16.94 -4.83 8.28
N ALA A 110 15.91 -5.67 8.40
CA ALA A 110 14.95 -5.90 7.31
C ALA A 110 13.91 -4.77 7.15
N LYS A 111 13.74 -3.92 8.18
CA LYS A 111 12.83 -2.78 8.17
C LYS A 111 13.48 -1.61 7.43
N ARG A 112 12.73 -0.94 6.57
CA ARG A 112 13.16 0.24 5.81
C ARG A 112 12.24 1.40 6.13
N ALA A 113 12.79 2.60 6.31
CA ALA A 113 12.03 3.82 6.49
C ALA A 113 12.15 4.69 5.24
N TYR A 114 11.01 5.05 4.66
CA TYR A 114 10.89 5.97 3.53
C TYR A 114 10.10 7.20 3.94
N SER A 115 10.34 8.33 3.29
CA SER A 115 9.61 9.57 3.58
C SER A 115 8.18 9.53 3.07
N TYR A 116 7.93 8.83 1.96
CA TYR A 116 6.62 8.75 1.32
C TYR A 116 6.14 7.32 1.19
N VAL A 117 4.84 7.11 1.45
CA VAL A 117 4.16 5.82 1.24
C VAL A 117 2.78 6.07 0.66
N GLN A 118 2.43 5.33 -0.39
CA GLN A 118 1.08 5.29 -0.94
C GLN A 118 0.51 3.88 -0.89
N LEU A 119 -0.69 3.72 -0.34
CA LEU A 119 -1.39 2.44 -0.29
C LEU A 119 -1.93 2.06 -1.67
N LEU A 120 -1.54 0.89 -2.18
CA LEU A 120 -2.07 0.32 -3.41
C LEU A 120 -3.19 -0.69 -3.14
N ASP A 121 -2.96 -1.60 -2.20
CA ASP A 121 -3.84 -2.73 -1.94
C ASP A 121 -3.73 -3.24 -0.50
N LEU A 122 -4.74 -3.99 -0.04
CA LEU A 122 -4.78 -4.63 1.28
C LEU A 122 -4.99 -6.13 1.13
N LEU A 123 -3.97 -6.89 1.48
CA LEU A 123 -4.04 -8.35 1.51
C LEU A 123 -4.50 -8.82 2.89
N PRO A 124 -5.35 -9.87 2.97
CA PRO A 124 -5.70 -10.48 4.23
C PRO A 124 -4.48 -11.13 4.88
N MET A 125 -4.51 -11.28 6.20
CA MET A 125 -3.50 -12.07 6.88
C MET A 125 -3.59 -13.55 6.46
N PRO A 126 -2.45 -14.24 6.29
CA PRO A 126 -2.45 -15.68 6.04
C PRO A 126 -3.14 -16.42 7.21
N PRO A 127 -4.01 -17.41 6.94
CA PRO A 127 -4.72 -18.16 7.99
C PRO A 127 -3.78 -18.82 9.01
N THR A 128 -2.61 -19.27 8.54
CA THR A 128 -1.59 -19.93 9.36
C THR A 128 -0.90 -18.99 10.36
N PHE A 129 -1.02 -17.67 10.18
CA PHE A 129 -0.32 -16.71 11.03
C PHE A 129 -0.89 -16.67 12.46
N GLY A 130 -2.19 -16.92 12.63
CA GLY A 130 -2.84 -16.96 13.95
C GLY A 130 -2.62 -18.26 14.73
N LEU A 131 -2.15 -19.33 14.06
CA LEU A 131 -1.90 -20.62 14.73
C LEU A 131 -0.63 -20.59 15.60
N LEU A 132 0.27 -19.63 15.36
CA LEU A 132 1.54 -19.51 16.07
C LEU A 132 1.50 -18.52 17.25
N ASN A 133 0.39 -17.78 17.40
CA ASN A 133 0.13 -16.90 18.54
C ASN A 133 -1.38 -16.89 18.81
N PRO A 134 -1.88 -17.51 19.89
CA PRO A 134 -3.31 -17.56 20.19
C PRO A 134 -3.77 -16.21 20.74
N THR A 135 -3.88 -15.20 19.89
CA THR A 135 -4.86 -14.12 20.13
C THR A 135 -6.23 -14.65 19.71
N PRO A 136 -7.31 -14.42 20.49
CA PRO A 136 -8.64 -14.91 20.13
C PRO A 136 -9.02 -14.34 18.77
N TYR A 137 -9.10 -15.22 17.79
CA TYR A 137 -9.49 -14.91 16.42
C TYR A 137 -10.96 -14.48 16.45
N GLN A 138 -11.23 -13.17 16.52
CA GLN A 138 -12.58 -12.67 16.32
C GLN A 138 -12.93 -12.86 14.84
N MET A 139 -13.87 -13.76 14.59
CA MET A 139 -14.45 -13.96 13.27
C MET A 139 -14.97 -12.61 12.75
N PRO A 140 -14.70 -12.26 11.47
CA PRO A 140 -15.20 -11.01 10.92
C PRO A 140 -16.72 -11.01 11.00
N THR A 141 -17.27 -10.09 11.79
CA THR A 141 -18.72 -9.85 11.86
C THR A 141 -19.24 -9.48 10.47
N SER A 142 -20.48 -9.86 10.16
CA SER A 142 -21.13 -9.74 8.85
C SER A 142 -20.94 -8.39 8.13
N GLY A 143 -20.76 -7.29 8.86
CA GLY A 143 -20.44 -5.97 8.31
C GLY A 143 -19.09 -5.87 7.59
N GLN A 144 -18.06 -6.60 8.03
CA GLN A 144 -16.70 -6.53 7.45
C GLN A 144 -16.60 -7.25 6.10
N ARG A 145 -17.40 -8.31 5.87
CA ARG A 145 -17.52 -8.93 4.54
C ARG A 145 -17.97 -7.93 3.49
N SER A 146 -18.86 -6.99 3.85
CA SER A 146 -19.35 -5.97 2.91
C SER A 146 -18.26 -5.00 2.46
N LEU A 147 -17.31 -4.64 3.33
CA LEU A 147 -16.20 -3.75 2.99
C LEU A 147 -15.17 -4.45 2.11
N GLN A 148 -14.87 -5.72 2.39
CA GLN A 148 -14.01 -6.56 1.56
C GLN A 148 -14.64 -6.84 0.19
N GLN A 149 -15.96 -7.07 0.14
CA GLN A 149 -16.70 -7.17 -1.12
C GLN A 149 -16.60 -5.85 -1.90
N ARG A 150 -16.78 -4.69 -1.24
CA ARG A 150 -16.68 -3.37 -1.87
C ARG A 150 -15.28 -3.07 -2.40
N SER A 151 -14.21 -3.49 -1.73
CA SER A 151 -12.85 -3.29 -2.23
C SER A 151 -12.58 -4.15 -3.47
N ILE A 152 -13.03 -5.41 -3.45
CA ILE A 152 -12.93 -6.31 -4.62
C ILE A 152 -13.76 -5.76 -5.78
N THR A 153 -15.00 -5.32 -5.54
CA THR A 153 -15.85 -4.72 -6.57
C THR A 153 -15.24 -3.44 -7.15
N ARG A 154 -14.62 -2.58 -6.33
CA ARG A 154 -13.92 -1.39 -6.81
C ARG A 154 -12.69 -1.73 -7.65
N ALA A 155 -11.90 -2.73 -7.24
CA ALA A 155 -10.76 -3.19 -8.01
C ALA A 155 -11.22 -3.75 -9.37
N GLN A 156 -12.26 -4.57 -9.39
CA GLN A 156 -12.86 -5.13 -10.62
C GLN A 156 -13.42 -4.03 -11.54
N ALA A 157 -14.12 -3.03 -10.99
CA ALA A 157 -14.62 -1.91 -11.77
C ALA A 157 -13.49 -1.10 -12.41
N ARG A 158 -12.38 -0.91 -11.69
CA ARG A 158 -11.19 -0.23 -12.22
C ARG A 158 -10.51 -1.05 -13.34
N THR A 159 -10.43 -2.37 -13.19
CA THR A 159 -9.92 -3.25 -14.25
C THR A 159 -10.76 -3.15 -15.52
N LEU A 160 -12.09 -3.25 -15.40
CA LEU A 160 -13.00 -3.10 -16.54
C LEU A 160 -12.87 -1.73 -17.22
N GLN A 161 -12.73 -0.66 -16.42
CA GLN A 161 -12.54 0.68 -16.96
C GLN A 161 -11.24 0.80 -17.77
N LEU A 162 -10.15 0.24 -17.27
CA LEU A 162 -8.86 0.22 -17.96
C LEU A 162 -8.92 -0.64 -19.24
N GLU A 163 -9.62 -1.76 -19.23
CA GLU A 163 -9.81 -2.60 -20.42
C GLU A 163 -10.57 -1.85 -21.53
N VAL A 164 -11.61 -1.09 -21.17
CA VAL A 164 -12.35 -0.24 -22.12
C VAL A 164 -11.46 0.87 -22.69
N GLU A 165 -10.66 1.52 -21.85
CA GLU A 165 -9.73 2.58 -22.29
C GLU A 165 -8.67 2.03 -23.26
N VAL A 166 -8.10 0.86 -22.97
CA VAL A 166 -7.15 0.18 -23.87
C VAL A 166 -7.79 -0.15 -25.21
N GLN A 167 -9.02 -0.68 -25.23
CA GLN A 167 -9.72 -0.98 -26.48
C GLN A 167 -10.00 0.28 -27.32
N ASP A 168 -10.36 1.40 -26.69
CA ASP A 168 -10.56 2.67 -27.39
C ASP A 168 -9.25 3.20 -27.99
N MET A 169 -8.15 3.10 -27.24
CA MET A 169 -6.82 3.45 -27.74
C MET A 169 -6.40 2.57 -28.92
N GLU A 170 -6.63 1.27 -28.86
CA GLU A 170 -6.32 0.34 -29.95
C GLU A 170 -7.11 0.67 -31.22
N ARG A 171 -8.41 0.96 -31.11
CA ARG A 171 -9.23 1.38 -32.26
C ARG A 171 -8.73 2.68 -32.89
N ARG A 172 -8.37 3.67 -32.07
CA ARG A 172 -7.82 4.94 -32.57
C ARG A 172 -6.50 4.72 -33.31
N LEU A 173 -5.66 3.83 -32.80
CA LEU A 173 -4.38 3.49 -33.41
C LEU A 173 -4.56 2.74 -34.74
N GLU A 174 -5.52 1.82 -34.80
CA GLU A 174 -5.90 1.12 -36.03
C GLU A 174 -6.47 2.08 -37.09
N PHE A 175 -7.37 2.98 -36.69
CA PHE A 175 -7.92 4.01 -37.57
C PHE A 175 -6.82 4.94 -38.11
N ALA A 176 -5.91 5.41 -37.25
CA ALA A 176 -4.78 6.23 -37.66
C ALA A 176 -3.87 5.50 -38.65
N ARG A 177 -3.62 4.20 -38.45
CA ARG A 177 -2.86 3.35 -39.39
C ARG A 177 -3.57 3.24 -40.75
N LEU A 178 -4.88 3.08 -40.78
CA LEU A 178 -5.66 3.05 -42.03
C LEU A 178 -5.58 4.38 -42.77
N VAL A 179 -5.84 5.50 -42.10
CA VAL A 179 -5.81 6.84 -42.71
C VAL A 179 -4.42 7.18 -43.26
N LEU A 180 -3.36 6.92 -42.48
CA LEU A 180 -1.99 7.20 -42.90
C LEU A 180 -1.47 6.20 -43.94
N GLY A 181 -1.91 4.94 -43.88
CA GLY A 181 -1.59 3.91 -44.88
C GLY A 181 -2.26 4.17 -46.23
N LEU A 182 -3.46 4.74 -46.24
CA LEU A 182 -4.16 5.15 -47.46
C LEU A 182 -3.50 6.36 -48.15
N SER A 183 -2.81 7.24 -47.40
CA SER A 183 -2.04 8.36 -47.99
C SER A 183 -0.73 7.93 -48.69
N ALA A 184 -0.21 6.72 -48.43
CA ALA A 184 1.01 6.25 -49.06
C ALA A 184 0.81 5.65 -50.47
N ASN A 185 -0.43 5.26 -50.82
CA ASN A 185 -0.73 4.56 -52.08
C ASN A 185 -1.38 5.43 -53.17
N SER A 186 -1.54 6.75 -52.97
CA SER A 186 -2.17 7.66 -53.94
C SER A 186 -1.17 8.54 -54.73
N ARG A 187 0.09 8.13 -54.84
CA ARG A 187 1.11 8.75 -55.72
C ARG A 187 1.66 7.73 -56.72
N GLY A 188 0.79 7.24 -57.59
CA GLY A 188 1.12 6.43 -58.76
C GLY A 188 0.31 6.92 -59.94
#